data_AF-A0A7R9WPI3-F1
#
_entry.id   AF-A0A7R9WPI3-F1
#
_cell.length_a   1.000
_cell.length_b   1.000
_cell.length_c   1.000
_cell.angle_alpha   90.00
_cell.angle_beta   90.00
_cell.angle_gamma   90.00
#
_symmetry.space_group_name_H-M   'P 1'
#
loop_
_entity.id
_entity.type
_entity.pdbx_description
1 polymer ?
#
loop_
_entity_poly.entity_id
_entity_poly.type
_entity_poly.pdbx_seq_one_letter_code
_entity_poly.pdbx_strand_id
1 'polypeptide(L)'
;MIRSFARSSVLHRSRLASRAALSRGSARNMSTKSAIEGDAGALATHAHHTMTTALAVATPVFFLVPDAYTDGIVNKIFGLGLSVNIAAHSWVGMNYVVTDYVPKISKSLTGPARIFNVGLAAITMLGLGRISLSSKGGIKGCLKGLWNPPTKDDK
;
A
#
# COMPACT_ATOMS: atom_id res chain seq x y z
N MET A 1 80.79 16.11 16.93
CA MET A 1 80.17 17.13 17.80
C MET A 1 78.69 17.24 17.44
N ILE A 2 77.86 16.74 18.35
CA ILE A 2 76.39 16.80 18.55
C ILE A 2 75.55 17.70 17.62
N ARG A 3 74.46 17.12 17.06
CA ARG A 3 73.07 17.63 16.85
C ARG A 3 72.39 16.73 15.80
N SER A 4 71.12 16.36 15.80
CA SER A 4 69.95 16.69 16.62
C SER A 4 68.85 15.67 16.24
N PHE A 5 68.11 15.18 17.23
CA PHE A 5 66.84 14.48 17.04
C PHE A 5 65.78 15.46 16.55
N ALA A 6 65.07 15.13 15.47
CA ALA A 6 63.79 15.73 15.12
C ALA A 6 62.80 14.62 14.74
N ARG A 7 62.10 14.09 15.75
CA ARG A 7 60.78 13.49 15.56
C ARG A 7 59.83 14.63 15.22
N SER A 8 59.13 14.56 14.09
CA SER A 8 57.97 15.40 13.85
C SER A 8 56.79 14.56 13.39
N SER A 9 55.77 14.60 14.23
CA SER A 9 54.47 13.95 14.16
C SER A 9 53.64 14.46 12.99
N VAL A 10 53.44 13.64 11.95
CA VAL A 10 52.52 13.95 10.84
C VAL A 10 51.46 12.85 10.73
N LEU A 11 50.66 12.66 11.77
CA LEU A 11 49.47 11.79 11.68
C LEU A 11 48.45 12.20 12.74
N HIS A 12 47.75 13.34 12.60
CA HIS A 12 46.50 13.60 13.37
C HIS A 12 45.65 14.80 12.88
N ARG A 13 45.59 15.11 11.58
CA ARG A 13 44.76 16.24 11.09
C ARG A 13 43.84 15.96 9.89
N SER A 14 43.59 14.71 9.53
CA SER A 14 42.80 14.36 8.33
C SER A 14 41.39 13.79 8.61
N ARG A 15 40.96 13.67 9.87
CA ARG A 15 39.65 13.03 10.20
C ARG A 15 38.51 14.00 10.55
N LEU A 16 38.77 15.30 10.68
CA LEU A 16 37.73 16.28 11.03
C LEU A 16 37.15 17.03 9.82
N ALA A 17 37.89 17.12 8.70
CA ALA A 17 37.40 17.77 7.48
C ALA A 17 36.41 16.89 6.68
N SER A 18 36.52 15.56 6.79
CA SER A 18 35.65 14.59 6.09
C SER A 18 34.27 14.41 6.74
N ARG A 19 34.07 14.89 7.98
CA ARG A 19 32.75 14.85 8.64
C ARG A 19 31.88 16.08 8.36
N ALA A 20 32.47 17.23 8.04
CA ALA A 20 31.73 18.44 7.72
C ALA A 20 31.18 18.47 6.28
N ALA A 21 31.75 17.68 5.36
CA ALA A 21 31.32 17.61 3.95
C ALA A 21 30.11 16.69 3.70
N LEU A 22 29.71 15.85 4.67
CA LEU A 22 28.53 14.99 4.58
C LEU A 22 27.26 15.64 5.17
N SER A 23 27.37 16.84 5.74
CA SER A 23 26.26 17.56 6.36
C SER A 23 25.60 18.60 5.43
N ARG A 24 26.10 18.78 4.21
CA ARG A 24 25.62 19.79 3.25
C ARG A 24 25.16 19.11 1.96
N GLY A 25 24.00 18.45 2.02
CA GLY A 25 23.52 17.69 0.86
C GLY A 25 22.18 16.99 1.03
N SER A 26 21.23 17.57 1.79
CA SER A 26 19.82 17.27 1.57
C SER A 26 18.98 18.31 2.30
N ALA A 27 18.94 19.53 1.76
CA ALA A 27 17.70 20.28 1.82
C ALA A 27 16.68 19.42 1.04
N ARG A 28 16.05 18.47 1.75
CA ARG A 28 14.89 17.76 1.25
C ARG A 28 13.89 18.86 0.95
N ASN A 29 13.72 19.19 -0.33
CA ASN A 29 12.48 19.76 -0.79
C ASN A 29 11.41 18.84 -0.22
N MET A 30 10.70 19.30 0.82
CA MET A 30 9.39 18.77 1.17
C MET A 30 8.49 19.14 0.00
N SER A 31 8.69 18.46 -1.13
CA SER A 31 7.65 18.30 -2.12
C SER A 31 6.53 17.65 -1.34
N THR A 32 5.49 18.44 -1.07
CA THR A 32 4.21 17.96 -0.56
C THR A 32 3.73 16.94 -1.58
N LYS A 33 4.06 15.67 -1.37
CA LYS A 33 3.63 14.58 -2.23
C LYS A 33 2.12 14.62 -2.24
N SER A 34 1.55 14.75 -3.44
CA SER A 34 0.11 14.84 -3.57
C SER A 34 -0.51 13.56 -3.02
N ALA A 35 -1.59 13.67 -2.24
CA ALA A 35 -2.30 12.49 -1.71
C ALA A 35 -2.83 11.56 -2.82
N ILE A 36 -2.90 12.07 -4.06
CA ILE A 36 -3.26 11.33 -5.28
C ILE A 36 -2.13 10.37 -5.71
N GLU A 37 -0.88 10.65 -5.31
CA GLU A 37 0.27 9.79 -5.57
C GLU A 37 0.36 8.66 -4.55
N GLY A 38 -0.61 7.74 -4.61
CA GLY A 38 -0.74 6.63 -3.66
C GLY A 38 0.45 5.65 -3.61
N ASP A 39 1.38 5.74 -4.55
CA ASP A 39 2.63 4.97 -4.65
C ASP A 39 3.87 5.73 -4.13
N ALA A 40 3.73 7.00 -3.73
CA ALA A 40 4.89 7.84 -3.53
C ALA A 40 5.52 7.70 -2.13
N GLY A 41 6.62 6.95 -2.05
CA GLY A 41 7.56 6.95 -0.92
C GLY A 41 7.46 5.71 -0.02
N ALA A 42 8.44 5.60 0.88
CA ALA A 42 8.64 4.40 1.70
C ALA A 42 7.42 4.01 2.55
N LEU A 43 6.67 4.99 3.07
CA LEU A 43 5.46 4.73 3.84
C LEU A 43 4.35 4.10 3.00
N ALA A 44 4.13 4.60 1.79
CA ALA A 44 3.13 4.05 0.86
C ALA A 44 3.49 2.62 0.45
N THR A 45 4.76 2.37 0.12
CA THR A 45 5.26 1.02 -0.19
C THR A 45 5.12 0.07 1.01
N HIS A 46 5.47 0.51 2.22
CA HIS A 46 5.30 -0.29 3.43
C HIS A 46 3.83 -0.61 3.71
N ALA A 47 2.94 0.39 3.59
CA ALA A 47 1.51 0.19 3.73
C ALA A 47 0.98 -0.81 2.69
N HIS A 48 1.44 -0.72 1.44
CA HIS A 48 1.07 -1.66 0.38
C HIS A 48 1.48 -3.10 0.68
N HIS A 49 2.70 -3.31 1.18
CA HIS A 49 3.15 -4.64 1.60
C HIS A 49 2.35 -5.16 2.79
N THR A 50 2.08 -4.32 3.80
CA THR A 50 1.22 -4.69 4.93
C THR A 50 -0.18 -5.09 4.48
N MET A 51 -0.78 -4.33 3.56
CA MET A 51 -2.08 -4.65 2.95
C MET A 51 -2.04 -5.97 2.20
N THR A 52 -0.96 -6.22 1.43
CA THR A 52 -0.73 -7.47 0.71
C THR A 52 -0.66 -8.67 1.66
N THR A 53 0.15 -8.58 2.71
CA THR A 53 0.27 -9.63 3.74
C THR A 53 -1.06 -9.84 4.46
N ALA A 54 -1.76 -8.75 4.79
CA ALA A 54 -3.06 -8.82 5.42
C ALA A 54 -4.07 -9.54 4.52
N LEU A 55 -4.10 -9.28 3.20
CA LEU A 55 -4.97 -10.02 2.27
C LEU A 55 -4.56 -11.49 2.19
N ALA A 56 -3.27 -11.78 2.03
CA ALA A 56 -2.75 -13.14 1.91
C ALA A 56 -3.13 -14.04 3.10
N VAL A 57 -3.19 -13.47 4.30
CA VAL A 57 -3.58 -14.21 5.52
C VAL A 57 -5.08 -14.12 5.79
N ALA A 58 -5.66 -12.93 5.76
CA ALA A 58 -7.06 -12.72 6.17
C ALA A 58 -8.03 -13.40 5.20
N THR A 59 -7.73 -13.44 3.90
CA THR A 59 -8.61 -14.08 2.91
C THR A 59 -8.81 -15.57 3.22
N PRO A 60 -7.79 -16.45 3.23
CA PRO A 60 -8.02 -17.87 3.52
C PRO A 60 -8.65 -18.09 4.90
N VAL A 61 -8.24 -17.33 5.93
CA VAL A 61 -8.85 -17.42 7.27
C VAL A 61 -10.34 -17.12 7.22
N PHE A 62 -10.74 -16.00 6.64
CA PHE A 62 -12.13 -15.56 6.61
C PHE A 62 -13.05 -16.52 5.84
N PHE A 63 -12.57 -17.05 4.72
CA PHE A 63 -13.35 -17.95 3.87
C PHE A 63 -13.42 -19.39 4.39
N LEU A 64 -12.39 -19.87 5.09
CA LEU A 64 -12.32 -21.25 5.59
C LEU A 64 -12.93 -21.45 6.98
N VAL A 65 -13.08 -20.39 7.78
CA VAL A 65 -13.75 -20.50 9.09
C VAL A 65 -15.24 -20.88 8.88
N PRO A 66 -15.80 -21.83 9.66
CA PRO A 66 -17.21 -22.20 9.56
C PRO A 66 -18.16 -21.03 9.79
N ASP A 67 -19.31 -21.03 9.10
CA ASP A 67 -20.25 -19.90 9.13
C ASP A 67 -20.80 -19.62 10.53
N ALA A 68 -20.94 -20.65 11.36
CA ALA A 68 -21.34 -20.54 12.77
C ALA A 68 -20.49 -19.55 13.59
N TYR A 69 -19.23 -19.32 13.22
CA TYR A 69 -18.33 -18.37 13.89
C TYR A 69 -18.21 -17.01 13.19
N THR A 70 -18.64 -16.93 11.93
CA THR A 70 -18.52 -15.69 11.15
C THR A 70 -19.85 -14.97 10.97
N ASP A 71 -21.00 -15.62 11.18
CA ASP A 71 -22.31 -15.03 10.86
C ASP A 71 -22.62 -13.74 11.64
N GLY A 72 -23.48 -12.91 11.04
CA GLY A 72 -23.93 -11.65 11.63
C GLY A 72 -22.87 -10.55 11.59
N ILE A 73 -22.58 -9.96 12.75
CA ILE A 73 -21.73 -8.76 12.85
C ILE A 73 -20.26 -9.03 12.50
N VAL A 74 -19.75 -10.23 12.80
CA VAL A 74 -18.37 -10.62 12.52
C VAL A 74 -18.12 -10.58 11.01
N ASN A 75 -19.00 -11.20 10.21
CA ASN A 75 -18.92 -11.20 8.76
C ASN A 75 -19.02 -9.78 8.17
N LYS A 76 -19.82 -8.89 8.77
CA LYS A 76 -19.91 -7.49 8.34
C LYS A 76 -18.60 -6.72 8.60
N ILE A 77 -18.02 -6.87 9.79
CA ILE A 77 -16.76 -6.19 10.16
C ILE A 77 -15.61 -6.70 9.29
N PHE A 78 -15.45 -8.02 9.20
CA PHE A 78 -14.41 -8.61 8.35
C PHE A 78 -14.62 -8.29 6.87
N GLY A 79 -15.86 -8.35 6.39
CA GLY A 79 -16.20 -7.95 5.01
C GLY A 79 -15.86 -6.49 4.73
N LEU A 80 -16.18 -5.58 5.65
CA LEU A 80 -15.84 -4.16 5.51
C LEU A 80 -14.32 -3.94 5.54
N GLY A 81 -13.60 -4.59 6.46
CA GLY A 81 -12.15 -4.55 6.53
C GLY A 81 -11.50 -5.07 5.24
N LEU A 82 -12.02 -6.18 4.71
CA LEU A 82 -11.59 -6.74 3.43
C LEU A 82 -11.90 -5.79 2.26
N SER A 83 -13.06 -5.14 2.27
CA SER A 83 -13.44 -4.15 1.25
C SER A 83 -12.47 -2.97 1.20
N VAL A 84 -12.14 -2.40 2.37
CA VAL A 84 -11.19 -1.30 2.49
C VAL A 84 -9.80 -1.75 2.05
N ASN A 85 -9.33 -2.91 2.51
CA ASN A 85 -8.02 -3.43 2.17
C ASN A 85 -7.89 -3.70 0.66
N ILE A 86 -8.86 -4.38 0.04
CA ILE A 86 -8.89 -4.62 -1.41
C ILE A 86 -8.85 -3.30 -2.19
N ALA A 87 -9.71 -2.33 -1.84
CA ALA A 87 -9.76 -1.05 -2.55
C ALA A 87 -8.45 -0.26 -2.40
N ALA A 88 -7.90 -0.19 -1.19
CA ALA A 88 -6.66 0.54 -0.92
C ALA A 88 -5.43 -0.15 -1.55
N HIS A 89 -5.32 -1.48 -1.46
CA HIS A 89 -4.29 -2.26 -2.12
C HIS A 89 -4.34 -2.05 -3.64
N SER A 90 -5.53 -2.13 -4.23
CA SER A 90 -5.73 -1.94 -5.67
C SER A 90 -5.42 -0.51 -6.12
N TRP A 91 -5.79 0.49 -5.32
CA TRP A 91 -5.47 1.88 -5.60
C TRP A 91 -3.96 2.12 -5.69
N VAL A 92 -3.20 1.65 -4.70
CA VAL A 92 -1.73 1.79 -4.69
C VAL A 92 -1.09 0.99 -5.82
N GLY A 93 -1.51 -0.26 -6.02
CA GLY A 93 -1.03 -1.11 -7.12
C GLY A 93 -1.23 -0.48 -8.49
N MET A 94 -2.42 0.08 -8.74
CA MET A 94 -2.73 0.74 -10.00
C MET A 94 -1.97 2.07 -10.16
N ASN A 95 -1.58 2.75 -9.08
CA ASN A 95 -0.69 3.92 -9.19
C ASN A 95 0.71 3.53 -9.69
N TYR A 96 1.25 2.36 -9.29
CA TYR A 96 2.49 1.84 -9.88
C TYR A 96 2.33 1.53 -11.38
N VAL A 97 1.21 0.94 -11.78
CA VAL A 97 0.91 0.72 -13.21
C VAL A 97 0.84 2.05 -13.96
N VAL A 98 0.20 3.07 -13.39
CA VAL A 98 0.12 4.40 -14.00
C VAL A 98 1.52 5.00 -14.18
N THR A 99 2.38 4.94 -13.18
CA THR A 99 3.75 5.48 -13.29
C THR A 99 4.63 4.73 -14.27
N ASP A 100 4.45 3.41 -14.38
CA ASP A 100 5.25 2.58 -15.28
C ASP A 100 4.87 2.72 -16.75
N TYR A 101 3.58 2.97 -17.07
CA TYR A 101 3.08 2.87 -18.44
C TYR A 101 2.52 4.16 -19.02
N VAL A 102 1.88 5.04 -18.23
CA VAL A 102 1.24 6.25 -18.77
C VAL A 102 2.26 7.26 -19.35
N PRO A 103 3.40 7.55 -18.69
CA PRO A 103 4.39 8.49 -19.22
C PRO A 103 5.00 8.07 -20.57
N LYS A 104 4.96 6.77 -20.89
CA LYS A 104 5.44 6.22 -22.17
C LYS A 104 4.50 6.59 -23.33
N ILE A 105 3.22 6.82 -23.04
CA ILE A 105 2.21 7.26 -24.01
C ILE A 105 2.16 8.79 -24.02
N SER A 106 1.94 9.38 -22.85
CA SER A 106 1.95 10.83 -22.66
C SER A 106 2.13 11.19 -21.18
N LYS A 107 3.13 12.04 -20.91
CA LYS A 107 3.40 12.53 -19.55
C LYS A 107 2.23 13.34 -18.97
N SER A 108 1.51 14.09 -19.80
CA SER A 108 0.39 14.93 -19.36
C SER A 108 -0.81 14.12 -18.86
N LEU A 109 -0.93 12.85 -19.26
CA LEU A 109 -2.03 11.97 -18.85
C LEU A 109 -1.83 11.35 -17.46
N THR A 110 -0.63 11.46 -16.88
CA THR A 110 -0.33 10.85 -15.57
C THR A 110 -1.24 11.37 -14.47
N GLY A 111 -1.43 12.69 -14.39
CA GLY A 111 -2.32 13.32 -13.40
C GLY A 111 -3.78 12.84 -13.54
N PRO A 112 -4.40 13.01 -14.72
CA PRO A 112 -5.76 12.50 -14.98
C PRO A 112 -5.94 11.01 -14.69
N ALA A 113 -4.96 10.17 -15.07
CA ALA A 113 -5.02 8.73 -14.82
C ALA A 113 -5.05 8.41 -13.30
N ARG A 114 -4.26 9.12 -12.50
CA ARG A 114 -4.28 8.95 -11.04
C ARG A 114 -5.59 9.44 -10.41
N ILE A 115 -6.17 10.54 -10.91
CA ILE A 115 -7.48 11.04 -10.46
C ILE A 115 -8.56 10.00 -10.74
N PHE A 116 -8.58 9.46 -11.97
CA PHE A 116 -9.49 8.38 -12.33
C PHE A 116 -9.32 7.17 -11.42
N ASN A 117 -8.08 6.77 -11.15
CA ASN A 117 -7.79 5.63 -10.27
C ASN A 117 -8.28 5.85 -8.83
N VAL A 118 -8.12 7.05 -8.26
CA VAL A 118 -8.72 7.39 -6.95
C VAL A 118 -10.25 7.25 -6.99
N GLY A 119 -10.89 7.76 -8.04
CA GLY A 119 -12.34 7.63 -8.24
C GLY A 119 -12.79 6.17 -8.32
N LEU A 120 -12.06 5.35 -9.08
CA LEU A 120 -12.33 3.92 -9.21
C LEU A 120 -12.18 3.19 -7.88
N ALA A 121 -11.15 3.52 -7.10
CA ALA A 121 -10.94 2.96 -5.78
C ALA A 121 -12.08 3.32 -4.82
N ALA A 122 -12.55 4.56 -4.84
CA ALA A 122 -13.69 4.99 -4.03
C ALA A 122 -14.98 4.25 -4.40
N ILE A 123 -15.29 4.13 -5.69
CA ILE A 123 -16.46 3.36 -6.17
C ILE A 123 -16.35 1.90 -5.75
N THR A 124 -15.16 1.30 -5.89
CA THR A 124 -14.90 -0.09 -5.50
C THR A 124 -15.13 -0.29 -4.00
N MET A 125 -14.58 0.61 -3.17
CA MET A 125 -14.77 0.57 -1.71
C MET A 125 -16.25 0.68 -1.33
N LEU A 126 -17.00 1.59 -1.96
CA LEU A 126 -18.44 1.75 -1.71
C LEU A 126 -19.25 0.54 -2.16
N GLY A 127 -18.94 -0.03 -3.33
CA GLY A 127 -19.60 -1.23 -3.84
C GLY A 127 -19.38 -2.45 -2.95
N LEU A 128 -18.12 -2.73 -2.61
CA LEU A 128 -17.76 -3.85 -1.73
C LEU A 128 -18.25 -3.61 -0.28
N GLY A 129 -18.18 -2.38 0.21
CA GLY A 129 -18.71 -2.00 1.52
C GLY A 129 -20.22 -2.20 1.61
N ARG A 130 -20.97 -1.80 0.57
CA ARG A 130 -22.41 -2.07 0.48
C ARG A 130 -22.71 -3.57 0.50
N ILE A 131 -21.97 -4.37 -0.28
CA ILE A 131 -22.11 -5.83 -0.26
C ILE A 131 -21.87 -6.36 1.15
N SER A 132 -20.79 -5.94 1.80
CA SER A 132 -20.42 -6.39 3.15
C SER A 132 -21.49 -6.10 4.20
N LEU A 133 -22.15 -4.93 4.12
CA LEU A 133 -23.09 -4.48 5.14
C LEU A 133 -24.54 -4.91 4.88
N SER A 134 -24.95 -4.97 3.62
CA SER A 134 -26.36 -5.11 3.23
C SER A 134 -26.73 -6.48 2.65
N SER A 135 -25.78 -7.28 2.16
CA SER A 135 -26.10 -8.60 1.58
C SER A 135 -26.16 -9.71 2.63
N LYS A 136 -26.99 -10.74 2.37
CA LYS A 136 -27.01 -11.97 3.18
C LYS A 136 -25.68 -12.68 3.06
N GLY A 137 -25.00 -12.88 4.18
CA GLY A 137 -23.67 -13.50 4.22
C GLY A 137 -22.53 -12.58 3.72
N GLY A 138 -22.77 -11.31 3.39
CA GLY A 138 -21.72 -10.37 2.99
C GLY A 138 -20.92 -10.83 1.76
N ILE A 139 -19.66 -10.40 1.66
CA ILE A 139 -18.75 -10.82 0.57
C ILE A 139 -18.59 -12.34 0.53
N LYS A 140 -18.50 -12.99 1.70
CA LYS A 140 -18.37 -14.44 1.81
C LYS A 140 -19.58 -15.17 1.22
N GLY A 141 -20.77 -14.73 1.58
CA GLY A 141 -22.04 -15.23 1.06
C GLY A 141 -22.20 -15.02 -0.44
N CYS A 142 -21.80 -13.85 -0.95
CA CYS A 142 -21.79 -13.59 -2.40
C CYS A 142 -20.89 -14.58 -3.15
N LEU A 143 -19.69 -14.84 -2.66
CA LEU A 143 -18.77 -15.78 -3.30
C LEU A 143 -19.26 -17.23 -3.18
N LYS A 144 -19.77 -17.63 -2.01
CA LYS A 144 -20.36 -18.96 -1.82
C LYS A 144 -21.58 -19.17 -2.70
N GLY A 145 -22.46 -18.17 -2.84
CA GLY A 145 -23.65 -18.25 -3.69
C GLY A 145 -23.31 -18.25 -5.19
N LEU A 146 -22.18 -17.64 -5.58
CA LEU A 146 -21.67 -17.75 -6.94
C LEU A 146 -21.07 -19.14 -7.21
N TRP A 147 -20.36 -19.71 -6.23
CA TRP A 147 -19.67 -20.99 -6.34
C TRP A 147 -20.62 -22.19 -6.23
N ASN A 148 -21.64 -22.08 -5.37
CA ASN A 148 -22.68 -23.07 -5.13
C ASN A 148 -24.04 -22.41 -5.40
N PRO A 149 -24.42 -22.27 -6.69
CA PRO A 149 -25.67 -21.62 -7.05
C PRO A 149 -26.87 -22.40 -6.45
N PRO A 150 -27.90 -21.70 -5.94
CA PRO A 150 -29.06 -22.35 -5.35
C PRO A 150 -29.76 -23.24 -6.39
N THR A 151 -30.17 -24.43 -5.97
CA THR A 151 -30.92 -25.33 -6.85
C THR A 151 -32.35 -24.80 -7.03
N LYS A 152 -33.09 -25.33 -8.00
CA LYS A 152 -34.46 -24.86 -8.28
C LYS A 152 -35.40 -25.02 -7.07
N ASP A 153 -35.05 -25.93 -6.17
CA ASP A 153 -35.84 -26.28 -4.99
C ASP A 153 -35.53 -25.36 -3.78
N ASP A 154 -34.48 -24.52 -3.87
CA ASP A 154 -34.03 -23.60 -2.82
C ASP A 154 -34.51 -22.14 -3.03
N LYS A 155 -35.31 -21.89 -4.07
CA LYS A 155 -35.77 -20.54 -4.47
C LYS A 155 -37.08 -20.12 -3.82
#